data_AF-A0A8T3RBJ4-F1
#
_entry.id   AF-A0A8T3RBJ4-F1
#
_cell.length_a   1.000
_cell.length_b   1.000
_cell.length_c   1.000
_cell.angle_alpha   90.00
_cell.angle_beta   90.00
_cell.angle_gamma   90.00
#
_symmetry.space_group_name_H-M   'P 1'
#
loop_
_entity.id
_entity.type
_entity.pdbx_description
1 polymer ?
#
loop_
_entity_poly.entity_id
_entity_poly.type
_entity_poly.pdbx_seq_one_letter_code
_entity_poly.pdbx_strand_id
1 'polypeptide(L)'
;MNSDASLEAASASVKNGGTDTCGFVITDDGTYGYTTSFFGDGRLSSYRTGPGGELALLEADAGDNVRLGASDITLSRDSRHLYQLNSFDGTINAFKVEADGGLRLIETVQATKPNEMAARIGLAGF
;
A
#
# COMPACT_ATOMS: atom_id res chain seq x y z
N MET A 1 -0.63 -17.43 -15.01
CA MET A 1 -0.94 -17.46 -16.45
C MET A 1 -0.51 -18.82 -16.94
N ASN A 2 -1.46 -19.62 -17.37
CA ASN A 2 -1.22 -20.98 -17.80
C ASN A 2 -0.49 -20.97 -19.16
N SER A 3 0.12 -22.08 -19.54
CA SER A 3 0.86 -22.21 -20.80
C SER A 3 0.00 -21.97 -22.05
N ASP A 4 -1.32 -21.99 -21.91
CA ASP A 4 -2.32 -21.70 -22.94
C ASP A 4 -2.81 -20.24 -22.92
N ALA A 5 -2.12 -19.35 -22.19
CA ALA A 5 -2.47 -17.97 -21.96
C ALA A 5 -3.79 -17.73 -21.19
N SER A 6 -4.38 -18.78 -20.57
CA SER A 6 -5.50 -18.61 -19.66
C SER A 6 -5.05 -18.06 -18.29
N LEU A 7 -5.95 -17.36 -17.62
CA LEU A 7 -5.79 -16.88 -16.25
C LEU A 7 -6.75 -17.65 -15.35
N GLU A 8 -6.19 -18.37 -14.39
CA GLU A 8 -6.95 -18.95 -13.29
C GLU A 8 -6.64 -18.18 -12.01
N ALA A 9 -7.66 -18.03 -11.17
CA ALA A 9 -7.48 -17.39 -9.88
C ALA A 9 -6.60 -18.30 -9.00
N ALA A 10 -5.50 -17.74 -8.46
CA ALA A 10 -4.63 -18.46 -7.53
C ALA A 10 -5.37 -18.82 -6.23
N SER A 11 -6.34 -17.99 -5.81
CA SER A 11 -7.16 -18.22 -4.63
C SER A 11 -8.52 -17.51 -4.72
N ALA A 12 -9.39 -17.78 -3.75
CA ALA A 12 -10.57 -16.95 -3.53
C ALA A 12 -10.19 -15.52 -3.09
N SER A 13 -11.11 -14.57 -3.23
CA SER A 13 -10.94 -13.20 -2.74
C SER A 13 -10.76 -13.16 -1.22
N VAL A 14 -9.78 -12.39 -0.75
CA VAL A 14 -9.50 -12.18 0.67
C VAL A 14 -10.20 -10.91 1.13
N LYS A 15 -11.16 -11.04 2.04
CA LYS A 15 -11.88 -9.89 2.59
C LYS A 15 -11.00 -9.11 3.58
N ASN A 16 -10.90 -7.81 3.41
CA ASN A 16 -10.28 -6.86 4.35
C ASN A 16 -11.28 -5.86 4.96
N GLY A 17 -12.57 -6.04 4.67
CA GLY A 17 -13.64 -5.16 5.16
C GLY A 17 -13.65 -3.76 4.55
N GLY A 18 -12.78 -3.47 3.56
CA GLY A 18 -12.82 -2.23 2.79
C GLY A 18 -14.00 -2.21 1.82
N THR A 19 -14.41 -1.02 1.40
CA THR A 19 -15.55 -0.84 0.49
C THR A 19 -15.17 -0.79 -0.98
N ASP A 20 -13.91 -0.45 -1.28
CA ASP A 20 -13.45 -0.09 -2.61
C ASP A 20 -11.92 -0.10 -2.69
N THR A 21 -11.36 -1.24 -3.07
CA THR A 21 -9.92 -1.41 -3.21
C THR A 21 -9.38 -0.60 -4.40
N CYS A 22 -8.35 0.22 -4.18
CA CYS A 22 -7.70 1.02 -5.24
C CYS A 22 -6.26 0.56 -5.52
N GLY A 23 -5.28 1.04 -4.75
CA GLY A 23 -3.88 0.71 -4.97
C GLY A 23 -3.53 -0.68 -4.45
N PHE A 24 -2.65 -1.41 -5.14
CA PHE A 24 -2.08 -2.66 -4.64
C PHE A 24 -0.60 -2.76 -5.00
N VAL A 25 0.25 -2.97 -4.00
CA VAL A 25 1.71 -3.11 -4.16
C VAL A 25 2.22 -4.31 -3.38
N ILE A 26 3.33 -4.89 -3.82
CA ILE A 26 4.01 -6.02 -3.18
C ILE A 26 5.47 -5.63 -2.95
N THR A 27 6.04 -6.04 -1.81
CA THR A 27 7.48 -5.89 -1.53
C THR A 27 8.34 -6.62 -2.55
N ASP A 28 9.57 -6.14 -2.78
CA ASP A 28 10.51 -6.70 -3.76
C ASP A 28 10.84 -8.17 -3.50
N ASP A 29 10.83 -8.59 -2.23
CA ASP A 29 11.04 -9.99 -1.83
C ASP A 29 9.77 -10.86 -2.02
N GLY A 30 8.65 -10.27 -2.42
CA GLY A 30 7.38 -10.93 -2.66
C GLY A 30 6.64 -11.35 -1.38
N THR A 31 7.11 -10.97 -0.19
CA THR A 31 6.58 -11.51 1.08
C THR A 31 5.31 -10.79 1.55
N TYR A 32 5.19 -9.49 1.29
CA TYR A 32 4.11 -8.65 1.80
C TYR A 32 3.41 -7.86 0.71
N GLY A 33 2.08 -7.76 0.82
CA GLY A 33 1.25 -6.94 -0.06
C GLY A 33 0.47 -5.89 0.73
N TYR A 34 0.18 -4.77 0.11
CA TYR A 34 -0.56 -3.66 0.72
C TYR A 34 -1.64 -3.14 -0.20
N THR A 35 -2.76 -2.68 0.37
CA THR A 35 -3.83 -2.07 -0.42
C THR A 35 -4.54 -0.93 0.30
N THR A 36 -5.08 0.01 -0.46
CA THR A 36 -5.93 1.08 0.09
C THR A 36 -7.40 0.89 -0.24
N SER A 37 -8.27 1.38 0.64
CA SER A 37 -9.68 1.65 0.36
C SER A 37 -9.89 3.16 0.28
N PHE A 38 -10.45 3.67 -0.82
CA PHE A 38 -10.57 5.11 -1.02
C PHE A 38 -11.78 5.69 -0.26
N PHE A 39 -12.89 4.96 -0.21
CA PHE A 39 -14.03 5.20 0.67
C PHE A 39 -13.98 4.27 1.90
N GLY A 40 -14.83 4.55 2.90
CA GLY A 40 -14.93 3.70 4.09
C GLY A 40 -13.65 3.70 4.95
N ASP A 41 -13.34 4.86 5.53
CA ASP A 41 -12.23 5.08 6.47
C ASP A 41 -10.82 4.94 5.89
N GLY A 42 -10.65 5.15 4.57
CA GLY A 42 -9.33 5.38 3.96
C GLY A 42 -8.32 4.25 4.26
N ARG A 43 -8.82 3.02 4.40
CA ARG A 43 -8.14 1.91 5.07
C ARG A 43 -6.92 1.46 4.31
N LEU A 44 -5.79 1.29 4.99
CA LEU A 44 -4.60 0.61 4.47
C LEU A 44 -4.53 -0.80 5.05
N SER A 45 -4.64 -1.84 4.24
CA SER A 45 -4.54 -3.24 4.69
C SER A 45 -3.22 -3.89 4.27
N SER A 46 -2.71 -4.78 5.10
CA SER A 46 -1.50 -5.57 4.85
C SER A 46 -1.81 -7.06 4.72
N TYR A 47 -1.03 -7.73 3.87
CA TYR A 47 -1.19 -9.15 3.55
C TYR A 47 0.18 -9.83 3.55
N ARG A 48 0.21 -11.10 3.93
CA ARG A 48 1.29 -12.01 3.56
C ARG A 48 0.97 -12.61 2.20
N THR A 49 1.97 -12.66 1.34
CA THR A 49 1.87 -13.26 0.01
C THR A 49 2.54 -14.63 0.02
N GLY A 50 1.84 -15.63 -0.51
CA GLY A 50 2.31 -16.99 -0.68
C GLY A 50 3.10 -17.17 -1.98
N PRO A 51 3.87 -18.27 -2.10
CA PRO A 51 4.68 -18.54 -3.29
C PRO A 51 3.86 -18.77 -4.56
N GLY A 52 2.56 -19.08 -4.46
CA GLY A 52 1.63 -19.18 -5.59
C GLY A 52 0.84 -17.90 -5.87
N GLY A 53 1.12 -16.81 -5.14
CA GLY A 53 0.39 -15.54 -5.21
C GLY A 53 -0.87 -15.49 -4.35
N GLU A 54 -1.08 -16.48 -3.47
CA GLU A 54 -2.17 -16.45 -2.51
C GLU A 54 -1.95 -15.35 -1.48
N LEU A 55 -3.00 -14.65 -1.07
CA LEU A 55 -2.91 -13.63 -0.03
C LEU A 55 -3.51 -14.15 1.28
N ALA A 56 -2.88 -13.79 2.40
CA ALA A 56 -3.43 -13.95 3.73
C ALA A 56 -3.45 -12.59 4.42
N LEU A 57 -4.63 -12.11 4.83
CA LEU A 57 -4.75 -10.84 5.54
C LEU A 57 -3.94 -10.90 6.84
N LEU A 58 -3.05 -9.93 7.03
CA LEU A 58 -2.32 -9.74 8.28
C LEU A 58 -3.08 -8.74 9.14
N GLU A 59 -3.28 -7.53 8.63
CA GLU A 59 -4.00 -6.47 9.31
C GLU A 59 -4.94 -5.77 8.34
N ALA A 60 -6.22 -5.63 8.74
CA ALA A 60 -7.17 -4.83 7.98
C ALA A 60 -6.78 -3.34 8.02
N ASP A 61 -6.33 -2.88 9.19
CA ASP A 61 -5.97 -1.49 9.48
C ASP A 61 -4.47 -1.41 9.83
N ALA A 62 -3.63 -1.61 8.81
CA ALA A 62 -2.18 -1.79 8.93
C ALA A 62 -1.39 -0.51 9.23
N GLY A 63 -2.06 0.62 9.51
CA GLY A 63 -1.43 1.90 9.79
C GLY A 63 -2.43 2.96 10.26
N ASP A 64 -1.96 4.19 10.40
CA ASP A 64 -2.83 5.33 10.71
C ASP A 64 -3.71 5.66 9.50
N ASN A 65 -4.92 5.11 9.52
CA ASN A 65 -5.94 5.34 8.51
C ASN A 65 -6.30 6.82 8.41
N VAL A 66 -6.65 7.25 7.19
CA VAL A 66 -7.25 8.56 6.95
C VAL A 66 -8.76 8.43 6.88
N ARG A 67 -9.50 9.52 7.10
CA ARG A 67 -10.97 9.44 7.07
C ARG A 67 -11.51 8.99 5.71
N LEU A 68 -10.94 9.50 4.61
CA LEU A 68 -11.31 9.20 3.22
C LEU A 68 -10.18 9.59 2.28
N GLY A 69 -10.20 9.07 1.06
CA GLY A 69 -9.40 9.58 -0.06
C GLY A 69 -8.02 8.94 -0.23
N ALA A 70 -7.75 7.80 0.41
CA ALA A 70 -6.54 7.02 0.21
C ALA A 70 -6.54 6.37 -1.18
N SER A 71 -6.03 7.08 -2.19
CA SER A 71 -6.24 6.73 -3.60
C SER A 71 -5.19 5.82 -4.18
N ASP A 72 -3.94 5.98 -3.75
CA ASP A 72 -2.81 5.27 -4.35
C ASP A 72 -1.70 5.07 -3.33
N ILE A 73 -0.89 4.03 -3.56
CA ILE A 73 0.25 3.67 -2.73
C ILE A 73 1.43 3.24 -3.60
N THR A 74 2.64 3.53 -3.12
CA THR A 74 3.88 3.04 -3.74
C THR A 74 4.91 2.67 -2.69
N LEU A 75 5.78 1.73 -3.02
CA LEU A 75 6.93 1.34 -2.19
C LEU A 75 8.19 2.04 -2.70
N SER A 76 9.04 2.44 -1.76
CA SER A 76 10.44 2.74 -2.05
C SER A 76 11.14 1.54 -2.70
N ARG A 77 12.22 1.81 -3.45
CA ARG A 77 12.99 0.78 -4.18
C ARG A 77 13.52 -0.34 -3.28
N ASP A 78 13.80 -0.09 -2.01
CA ASP A 78 14.25 -1.12 -1.07
C ASP A 78 13.09 -1.75 -0.27
N SER A 79 11.85 -1.42 -0.62
CA SER A 79 10.62 -1.84 0.07
C SER A 79 10.58 -1.51 1.57
N ARG A 80 11.43 -0.61 2.08
CA ARG A 80 11.45 -0.26 3.52
C ARG A 80 10.51 0.87 3.89
N HIS A 81 10.00 1.58 2.88
CA HIS A 81 9.03 2.65 3.05
C HIS A 81 7.86 2.50 2.09
N LEU A 82 6.66 2.80 2.59
CA LEU A 82 5.42 2.88 1.82
C LEU A 82 4.90 4.31 1.86
N TYR A 83 4.48 4.83 0.72
CA TYR A 83 3.89 6.16 0.59
C TYR A 83 2.44 6.03 0.16
N GLN A 84 1.54 6.68 0.90
CA GLN A 84 0.11 6.72 0.61
C GLN A 84 -0.31 8.13 0.22
N LEU A 85 -0.95 8.27 -0.94
CA LEU A 85 -1.56 9.52 -1.38
C LEU A 85 -2.99 9.66 -0.83
N ASN A 86 -3.23 10.75 -0.12
CA ASN A 86 -4.54 11.12 0.42
C ASN A 86 -5.10 12.29 -0.40
N SER A 87 -5.83 11.97 -1.47
CA SER A 87 -6.21 12.93 -2.50
C SER A 87 -7.14 14.04 -2.00
N PHE A 88 -8.02 13.75 -1.04
CA PHE A 88 -8.95 14.76 -0.50
C PHE A 88 -8.28 15.74 0.47
N ASP A 89 -7.34 15.25 1.28
CA ASP A 89 -6.63 16.09 2.24
C ASP A 89 -5.38 16.75 1.63
N GLY A 90 -5.01 16.36 0.41
CA GLY A 90 -3.82 16.85 -0.28
C GLY A 90 -2.54 16.48 0.46
N THR A 91 -2.48 15.29 1.07
CA THR A 91 -1.32 14.83 1.84
C THR A 91 -0.72 13.54 1.31
N ILE A 92 0.54 13.30 1.69
CA ILE A 92 1.19 12.00 1.58
C ILE A 92 1.56 11.51 2.98
N ASN A 93 1.14 10.31 3.35
CA ASN A 93 1.64 9.61 4.52
C ASN A 93 2.84 8.75 4.11
N ALA A 94 3.94 8.83 4.87
CA ALA A 94 5.09 7.96 4.73
C ALA A 94 5.14 7.00 5.91
N PHE A 95 5.22 5.71 5.62
CA PHE A 95 5.29 4.64 6.60
C PHE A 95 6.61 3.90 6.49
N LYS A 96 7.12 3.40 7.62
CA LYS A 96 8.14 2.36 7.64
C LYS A 96 7.46 1.01 7.48
N VAL A 97 8.00 0.17 6.60
CA VAL A 97 7.65 -1.25 6.53
C VAL A 97 8.44 -2.00 7.60
N GLU A 98 7.74 -2.58 8.56
CA GLU A 98 8.35 -3.36 9.64
C GLU A 98 8.59 -4.81 9.19
N ALA A 99 9.48 -5.52 9.89
CA ALA A 99 9.95 -6.85 9.47
C ALA A 99 8.86 -7.94 9.50
N ASP A 100 7.75 -7.69 10.20
CA ASP A 100 6.58 -8.56 10.26
C ASP A 100 5.53 -8.25 9.19
N GLY A 101 5.76 -7.20 8.39
CA GLY A 101 4.84 -6.71 7.37
C GLY A 101 3.91 -5.59 7.86
N GLY A 102 3.97 -5.21 9.13
CA GLY A 102 3.23 -4.07 9.67
C GLY A 102 3.76 -2.74 9.15
N LEU A 103 2.96 -1.68 9.27
CA LEU A 103 3.39 -0.33 8.92
C LEU A 103 3.37 0.59 10.12
N ARG A 104 4.38 1.45 10.21
CA ARG A 104 4.46 2.48 11.23
C ARG A 104 4.56 3.84 10.57
N LEU A 105 3.61 4.73 10.88
CA LEU A 105 3.65 6.10 10.36
C LEU A 105 4.95 6.79 10.80
N ILE A 106 5.64 7.38 9.83
CA ILE A 106 6.84 8.19 10.06
C ILE A 106 6.45 9.67 10.02
N GLU A 107 5.78 10.10 8.95
CA GLU A 107 5.36 11.48 8.77
C GLU A 107 4.17 11.60 7.81
N THR A 108 3.46 12.73 7.92
CA THR A 108 2.45 13.18 6.96
C THR A 108 2.91 14.52 6.38
N VAL A 109 2.94 14.64 5.06
CA VAL A 109 3.43 15.82 4.33
C VAL A 109 2.33 16.39 3.44
N GLN A 110 2.22 17.72 3.37
CA GLN A 110 1.31 18.40 2.44
C GLN A 110 1.86 18.35 1.00
N ALA A 111 1.06 17.81 0.09
CA ALA A 111 1.46 17.56 -1.30
C ALA A 111 1.56 18.83 -2.15
N THR A 112 1.10 19.97 -1.63
CA THR A 112 1.15 21.29 -2.28
C THR A 112 2.56 21.91 -2.33
N LYS A 113 3.59 21.22 -1.84
CA LYS A 113 5.00 21.63 -1.96
C LYS A 113 5.87 20.55 -2.63
N PRO A 114 5.80 20.40 -3.97
CA PRO A 114 6.48 19.31 -4.69
C PRO A 114 7.99 19.25 -4.46
N ASN A 115 8.64 20.40 -4.35
CA ASN A 115 10.10 20.50 -4.18
C ASN A 115 10.57 20.12 -2.76
N GLU A 116 9.75 20.37 -1.73
CA GLU A 116 10.04 19.90 -0.38
C GLU A 116 9.78 18.40 -0.25
N MET A 117 8.80 17.87 -1.01
CA MET A 117 8.53 16.43 -1.03
C MET A 117 9.68 15.63 -1.64
N ALA A 118 10.11 15.92 -2.88
CA ALA A 118 11.16 15.16 -3.56
C ALA A 118 12.49 15.12 -2.78
N ALA A 119 12.86 16.22 -2.11
CA ALA A 119 14.06 16.31 -1.30
C ALA A 119 13.98 15.54 0.03
N ARG A 120 12.77 15.36 0.58
CA ARG A 120 12.55 14.75 1.91
C ARG A 120 12.21 13.26 1.84
N ILE A 121 11.49 12.84 0.80
CA ILE A 121 11.06 11.45 0.62
C ILE A 121 12.01 10.64 -0.28
N GLY A 122 13.14 11.22 -0.71
CA GLY A 122 14.20 10.48 -1.40
C GLY A 122 13.84 9.99 -2.81
N LEU A 123 12.77 10.49 -3.42
CA LEU A 123 12.33 10.16 -4.79
C LEU A 123 13.20 10.85 -5.87
N ALA A 124 14.52 10.86 -5.69
CA ALA A 124 15.45 11.32 -6.71
C ALA A 124 15.65 10.19 -7.75
N GLY A 125 14.92 10.28 -8.86
CA GLY A 125 15.12 9.45 -10.04
C GLY A 125 13.84 8.87 -10.59
N PHE A 126 13.23 9.58 -11.55
CA PHE A 126 12.54 8.93 -12.66
C PHE A 126 13.58 8.55 -13.71
#